data_AF-A0A969Q4P5-F1
#
_entry.id   AF-A0A969Q4P5-F1
#
_cell.length_a   1.000
_cell.length_b   1.000
_cell.length_c   1.000
_cell.angle_alpha   90.00
_cell.angle_beta   90.00
_cell.angle_gamma   90.00
#
_symmetry.space_group_name_H-M   'P 1'
#
loop_
_entity.id
_entity.type
_entity.pdbx_description
1 polymer ?
#
loop_
_entity_poly.entity_id
_entity_poly.type
_entity_poly.pdbx_seq_one_letter_code
_entity_poly.pdbx_strand_id
1 'polypeptide(L)' 'MIGIDTNVLLRLLVIDDPVQNALARTFFESRTIEDPAYVSAITLAEPSWSLRRRWLL' A
#
# COMPACT_ATOMS: atom_id res chain seq x y z
N MET A 1 9.13 3.87 -14.24
CA MET A 1 9.52 3.18 -12.99
C MET A 1 8.67 3.75 -11.86
N ILE A 2 7.85 2.92 -11.20
CA ILE A 2 6.89 3.36 -10.18
C ILE A 2 7.35 2.88 -8.80
N GLY A 3 7.51 3.80 -7.85
CA GLY A 3 7.76 3.48 -6.45
C GLY A 3 6.44 3.56 -5.66
N ILE A 4 6.20 2.58 -4.78
CA ILE A 4 5.06 2.57 -3.90
C ILE A 4 5.38 3.32 -2.60
N ASP A 5 4.51 4.25 -2.25
CA ASP A 5 4.50 4.91 -0.95
C ASP A 5 3.67 4.10 0.06
N THR A 6 4.00 4.27 1.33
CA THR A 6 3.31 3.61 2.45
C THR A 6 1.82 3.91 2.48
N ASN A 7 1.40 5.11 2.08
CA ASN A 7 -0.02 5.45 2.07
C ASN A 7 -0.82 4.59 1.08
N VAL A 8 -0.30 4.32 -0.12
CA VAL A 8 -0.94 3.45 -1.13
C VAL A 8 -0.96 2.01 -0.64
N LEU A 9 0.12 1.55 -0.01
CA LEU A 9 0.18 0.21 0.57
C LEU A 9 -0.84 0.06 1.72
N LEU A 10 -0.99 1.06 2.58
CA LEU A 10 -1.99 1.05 3.66
C LEU A 10 -3.42 1.05 3.11
N ARG A 11 -3.69 1.76 2.00
CA ARG A 11 -5.00 1.74 1.35
C ARG A 11 -5.37 0.38 0.80
N LEU A 12 -4.40 -0.45 0.41
CA LEU A 12 -4.65 -1.84 0.06
C LEU A 12 -4.98 -2.70 1.30
N LEU A 13 -4.25 -2.51 2.40
CA LEU A 13 -4.25 -3.42 3.55
C LEU A 13 -5.36 -3.17 4.59
N VAL A 14 -5.76 -1.92 4.83
CA VAL A 14 -6.54 -1.54 6.02
C VAL A 14 -8.03 -1.33 5.73
N ILE A 15 -8.43 -1.19 4.46
CA ILE A 15 -9.83 -0.93 4.04
C ILE A 15 -10.49 0.18 4.88
N ASP A 16 -9.74 1.25 5.17
CA ASP A 16 -10.21 2.43 5.93
C ASP A 16 -11.18 3.29 5.11
N ASP A 17 -10.98 3.34 3.80
CA ASP A 17 -11.82 4.02 2.82
C ASP A 17 -12.13 3.06 1.65
N PRO A 18 -13.41 2.68 1.43
CA PRO A 18 -13.77 1.72 0.38
C PRO A 18 -13.41 2.15 -1.05
N VAL A 19 -13.50 3.45 -1.35
CA VAL A 19 -13.19 3.97 -2.69
C VAL A 19 -11.69 3.90 -2.92
N GLN A 20 -10.91 4.34 -1.94
CA GLN A 20 -9.45 4.30 -2.03
C GLN A 20 -8.91 2.87 -2.01
N ASN A 21 -9.52 1.95 -1.27
CA ASN A 21 -9.16 0.54 -1.30
C ASN A 21 -9.39 -0.07 -2.69
N ALA A 22 -10.54 0.22 -3.31
CA ALA A 22 -10.85 -0.26 -4.66
C ALA A 22 -9.84 0.29 -5.69
N LEU A 23 -9.47 1.57 -5.60
CA LEU A 23 -8.46 2.17 -6.46
C LEU A 23 -7.08 1.53 -6.25
N ALA A 24 -6.67 1.31 -5.00
CA ALA A 24 -5.40 0.66 -4.69
C ALA A 24 -5.38 -0.78 -5.23
N ARG A 25 -6.44 -1.57 -5.00
CA ARG A 25 -6.59 -2.94 -5.55
C ARG A 25 -6.46 -2.96 -7.07
N THR A 26 -7.24 -2.13 -7.75
CA THR A 26 -7.22 -2.04 -9.22
C THR A 26 -5.82 -1.68 -9.72
N PHE A 27 -5.16 -0.72 -9.07
CA PHE A 27 -3.80 -0.34 -9.40
C PHE A 27 -2.83 -1.53 -9.27
N PHE A 28 -2.83 -2.24 -8.14
CA PHE A 28 -1.94 -3.39 -7.91
C PHE A 28 -2.25 -4.57 -8.85
N GLU A 29 -3.53 -4.85 -9.11
CA GLU A 29 -3.97 -5.91 -10.04
C GLU A 29 -3.57 -5.61 -11.49
N SER A 30 -3.43 -4.34 -11.86
CA SER A 30 -3.00 -3.94 -13.22
C SER A 30 -1.50 -4.07 -13.47
N ARG A 31 -0.69 -4.37 -12.45
CA ARG A 31 0.79 -4.42 -12.58
C ARG A 31 1.21 -5.73 -13.24
N THR A 32 2.15 -5.65 -14.18
CA THR A 32 2.77 -6.81 -14.83
C THR A 32 4.28 -6.75 -14.66
N ILE A 33 4.98 -7.74 -15.21
CA ILE A 33 6.45 -7.72 -15.23
C ILE A 33 7.00 -6.64 -16.16
N GLU A 34 6.24 -6.25 -17.20
CA GLU A 34 6.55 -5.17 -18.14
C GLU A 34 6.20 -3.78 -17.58
N ASP A 35 5.23 -3.69 -16.67
CA ASP A 35 4.83 -2.45 -15.99
C ASP A 35 4.84 -2.62 -14.44
N PRO A 36 6.02 -2.84 -13.85
CA PRO A 36 6.14 -3.15 -12.45
C PRO A 36 6.00 -1.90 -11.57
N ALA A 37 5.55 -2.14 -10.35
CA ALA A 37 5.69 -1.18 -9.25
C ALA A 37 6.53 -1.80 -8.13
N TYR A 38 7.40 -0.98 -7.54
CA TYR A 38 8.40 -1.43 -6.59
C TYR A 38 8.06 -0.98 -5.18
N VAL A 39 8.17 -1.91 -4.23
CA VAL A 39 8.01 -1.62 -2.81
C VAL A 39 9.41 -1.63 -2.17
N SER A 40 9.80 -0.51 -1.58
CA SER A 40 11.08 -0.43 -0.86
C SER A 40 11.00 -1.11 0.51
N ALA A 41 12.15 -1.46 1.08
CA ALA A 41 12.20 -1.98 2.46
C ALA A 41 11.61 -0.99 3.48
N ILE A 42 11.78 0.32 3.27
CA ILE A 42 11.22 1.37 4.13
C ILE A 42 9.69 1.39 4.01
N THR A 43 9.17 1.34 2.78
CA THR A 43 7.72 1.25 2.50
C THR A 43 7.08 0.02 3.17
N LEU A 44 7.81 -1.10 3.30
CA LEU A 44 7.33 -2.28 4.04
C LEU A 44 7.41 -2.12 5.57
N ALA A 45 8.40 -1.38 6.07
CA ALA A 45 8.61 -1.16 7.51
C ALA A 45 7.62 -0.16 8.11
N GLU A 46 7.31 0.92 7.40
CA GLU A 46 6.44 2.00 7.91
C GLU A 46 5.00 1.60 8.27
N PRO A 47 4.32 0.68 7.55
CA PRO A 47 3.03 0.14 7.96
C PRO A 47 3.07 -0.45 9.38
N SER A 48 4.16 -1.12 9.76
CA SER A 48 4.29 -1.70 11.10
C SER A 48 4.26 -0.64 12.20
N TRP A 49 4.89 0.51 11.98
CA TRP A 49 4.87 1.64 12.92
C TRP A 49 3.51 2.35 12.93
N SER A 50 2.96 2.58 11.74
CA SER A 50 1.67 3.28 11.56
C SER A 50 0.52 2.50 12.19
N LEU A 51 0.47 1.19 11.97
CA LEU A 51 -0.55 0.30 12.52
C LEU A 51 -0.38 0.11 14.03
N ARG A 52 0.85 -0.04 14.52
CA ARG A 52 1.12 -0.11 15.97
C ARG A 52 0.61 1.12 16.72
N ARG A 53 0.78 2.32 16.14
CA ARG A 53 0.36 3.57 16.80
C ARG A 53 -1.15 3.83 16.75
N ARG A 54 -1.87 3.30 15.76
CA ARG A 54 -3.28 3.64 15.51
C ARG A 54 -4.28 2.52 15.85
N TRP A 55 -3.85 1.26 15.84
CA TRP A 55 -4.77 0.11 15.89
C TRP A 55 -4.38 -0.98 16.90
N LEU A 56 -3.14 -1.01 17.37
CA LEU A 56 -2.66 -2.02 18.34
C LEU A 56 -2.49 -1.45 19.76
N LEU A 57 -3.28 -0.43 20.11
CA LEU A 57 -3.46 0.06 21.48
C LEU A 57 -4.93 -0.02 21.87
#